data_AF-A0A7S0Q5W6-F1
#
_entry.id   AF-A0A7S0Q5W6-F1
#
_cell.length_a   1.000
_cell.length_b   1.000
_cell.length_c   1.000
_cell.angle_alpha   90.00
_cell.angle_beta   90.00
_cell.angle_gamma   90.00
#
_symmetry.space_group_name_H-M   'P 1'
#
loop_
_entity.id
_entity.type
_entity.pdbx_description
1 polymer ?
#
loop_
_entity_poly.entity_id
_entity_poly.type
_entity_poly.pdbx_seq_one_letter_code
_entity_poly.pdbx_strand_id
1 'polypeptide(L)'
;DEPFGVRLRRLMQRWNPSPLLVSDAKAYAALAVIKNPRAATDKQLAAAERIVDACIHPVLHQPIPSMFRWSSFLPVTAVTALGLATTGSPGGAFLLHWFYQSHAAAVRYCNYADTTRPLDRDRMLQAYAASSAAACAIGAGGVLLLRHVPRMRVAGLVLPH
;
A
#
# COMPACT_ATOMS: atom_id res chain seq x y z
N ASP A 1 -3.57 -5.52 -28.58
CA ASP A 1 -2.62 -5.09 -27.53
C ASP A 1 -2.86 -3.65 -27.11
N GLU A 2 -3.08 -3.41 -25.82
CA GLU A 2 -3.26 -2.06 -25.28
C GLU A 2 -1.94 -1.28 -25.35
N PRO A 3 -1.91 0.03 -25.70
CA PRO A 3 -0.67 0.80 -25.75
C PRO A 3 0.00 0.94 -24.38
N PHE A 4 1.35 0.96 -24.33
CA PHE A 4 2.12 1.09 -23.08
C PHE A 4 1.69 2.30 -22.24
N GLY A 5 1.49 3.47 -22.87
CA GLY A 5 1.10 4.70 -22.16
C GLY A 5 -0.24 4.58 -21.45
N VAL A 6 -1.20 3.82 -22.01
CA VAL A 6 -2.51 3.61 -21.39
C VAL A 6 -2.37 2.70 -20.17
N ARG A 7 -1.58 1.62 -20.27
CA ARG A 7 -1.28 0.74 -19.13
C ARG A 7 -0.58 1.51 -18.01
N LEU A 8 0.44 2.31 -18.34
CA LEU A 8 1.15 3.14 -17.36
C LEU A 8 0.21 4.11 -16.66
N ARG A 9 -0.66 4.79 -17.41
CA ARG A 9 -1.66 5.70 -16.85
C ARG A 9 -2.62 4.99 -15.90
N ARG A 10 -3.11 3.80 -16.25
CA ARG A 10 -3.99 2.99 -15.39
C ARG A 10 -3.26 2.58 -14.10
N LEU A 11 -2.00 2.18 -14.21
CA LEU A 11 -1.16 1.90 -13.04
C LEU A 11 -1.02 3.13 -12.15
N MET A 12 -0.62 4.29 -12.69
CA MET A 12 -0.47 5.51 -11.89
C MET A 12 -1.78 5.94 -11.21
N GLN A 13 -2.92 5.76 -11.87
CA GLN A 13 -4.23 6.06 -11.30
C GLN A 13 -4.56 5.16 -10.10
N ARG A 14 -4.17 3.90 -10.13
CA ARG A 14 -4.35 2.96 -9.01
C ARG A 14 -3.59 3.37 -7.76
N TRP A 15 -2.43 4.03 -7.93
CA TRP A 15 -1.57 4.52 -6.84
C TRP A 15 -1.87 5.96 -6.42
N ASN A 16 -2.82 6.63 -7.09
CA ASN A 16 -3.25 7.97 -6.69
C ASN A 16 -3.83 7.92 -5.26
N PRO A 17 -3.50 8.86 -4.36
CA PRO A 17 -4.02 8.87 -2.99
C PRO A 17 -5.49 9.31 -2.88
N SER A 18 -6.03 10.04 -3.85
CA SER A 18 -7.42 10.56 -3.83
C SER A 18 -8.53 9.51 -3.59
N PRO A 19 -8.44 8.24 -4.06
CA PRO A 19 -9.44 7.21 -3.78
C PRO A 19 -9.49 6.77 -2.31
N LEU A 20 -8.52 7.17 -1.48
CA LEU A 20 -8.56 6.94 -0.04
C LEU A 20 -9.73 7.69 0.63
N LEU A 21 -10.16 8.81 0.05
CA LEU A 21 -11.29 9.61 0.54
C LEU A 21 -12.63 9.16 -0.03
N VAL A 22 -12.65 8.14 -0.89
CA VAL A 22 -13.88 7.62 -1.49
C VAL A 22 -14.56 6.69 -0.51
N SER A 23 -15.79 7.01 -0.12
CA SER A 23 -16.61 6.14 0.70
C SER A 23 -17.04 4.88 -0.06
N ASP A 24 -17.32 3.82 0.68
CA ASP A 24 -17.79 2.55 0.10
C ASP A 24 -19.11 2.72 -0.67
N ALA A 25 -19.99 3.60 -0.20
CA ALA A 25 -21.22 3.96 -0.90
C ALA A 25 -20.95 4.53 -2.29
N LYS A 26 -19.95 5.41 -2.42
CA LYS A 26 -19.54 5.98 -3.71
C LYS A 26 -18.86 4.94 -4.60
N ALA A 27 -18.12 4.00 -4.02
CA ALA A 27 -17.53 2.87 -4.75
C ALA A 27 -18.60 1.94 -5.33
N TYR A 28 -19.65 1.62 -4.56
CA TYR A 28 -20.79 0.85 -5.04
C TYR A 28 -21.59 1.59 -6.11
N ALA A 29 -21.80 2.89 -5.95
CA ALA A 29 -22.47 3.71 -6.97
C ALA A 29 -21.69 3.72 -8.29
N ALA A 30 -20.36 3.83 -8.24
CA ALA A 30 -19.51 3.71 -9.42
C ALA A 30 -19.62 2.32 -10.07
N LEU A 31 -19.65 1.24 -9.28
CA LEU A 31 -19.86 -0.12 -9.80
C LEU A 31 -21.23 -0.25 -10.51
N ALA A 32 -22.27 0.37 -9.99
CA ALA A 32 -23.59 0.37 -10.63
C ALA A 32 -23.58 1.10 -11.99
N VAL A 33 -22.84 2.21 -12.09
CA VAL A 33 -22.65 2.93 -13.36
C VAL A 33 -21.92 2.07 -14.40
N ILE A 34 -20.87 1.33 -13.99
CA ILE A 34 -20.16 0.40 -14.89
C ILE A 34 -21.07 -0.75 -15.36
N LYS A 35 -21.94 -1.26 -14.48
CA LYS A 35 -22.89 -2.32 -14.84
C LYS A 35 -23.98 -1.86 -15.81
N ASN A 36 -24.34 -0.58 -15.81
CA ASN A 36 -25.34 -0.02 -16.72
C ASN A 36 -24.83 1.28 -17.40
N PRO A 37 -23.94 1.16 -18.40
CA PRO A 37 -23.27 2.31 -18.99
C PRO A 37 -24.18 3.16 -19.90
N ARG A 38 -25.35 2.64 -20.31
CA ARG A 38 -26.25 3.28 -21.29
C ARG A 38 -26.84 4.61 -20.80
N ALA A 39 -26.88 4.82 -19.49
CA ALA A 39 -27.41 6.02 -18.87
C ALA A 39 -26.32 7.05 -18.49
N ALA A 40 -25.04 6.73 -18.72
CA ALA A 40 -23.92 7.54 -18.26
C ALA A 40 -23.25 8.29 -19.41
N THR A 41 -22.84 9.52 -19.13
CA THR A 41 -21.93 10.27 -20.03
C THR A 41 -20.53 9.67 -20.01
N ASP A 42 -19.75 9.85 -21.07
CA ASP A 42 -18.35 9.38 -21.14
C ASP A 42 -17.50 9.83 -19.95
N LYS A 43 -17.74 11.05 -19.45
CA LYS A 43 -17.06 11.59 -18.27
C LYS A 43 -17.44 10.82 -16.98
N GLN A 44 -18.71 10.47 -16.82
CA GLN A 44 -19.18 9.70 -15.67
C GLN A 44 -18.67 8.27 -15.74
N LEU A 45 -18.64 7.67 -16.93
CA LEU A 45 -18.09 6.34 -17.13
C LEU A 45 -16.60 6.31 -16.79
N ALA A 46 -15.81 7.23 -17.35
CA ALA A 46 -14.37 7.32 -17.07
C ALA A 46 -14.06 7.60 -15.58
N ALA A 47 -14.93 8.34 -14.88
CA ALA A 47 -14.79 8.55 -13.44
C ALA A 47 -15.15 7.29 -12.63
N ALA A 48 -16.21 6.59 -13.03
CA ALA A 48 -16.63 5.34 -12.39
C ALA A 48 -15.58 4.24 -12.58
N GLU A 49 -14.98 4.12 -13.77
CA GLU A 49 -13.91 3.16 -14.06
C GLU A 49 -12.72 3.37 -13.13
N ARG A 50 -12.28 4.64 -12.96
CA ARG A 50 -11.20 4.97 -12.03
C ARG A 50 -11.52 4.62 -10.59
N ILE A 51 -12.75 4.85 -10.14
CA ILE A 51 -13.17 4.52 -8.77
C ILE A 51 -13.21 3.00 -8.58
N VAL A 52 -13.77 2.27 -9.54
CA VAL A 52 -13.86 0.80 -9.50
C VAL A 52 -12.46 0.19 -9.50
N ASP A 53 -11.58 0.62 -10.40
CA ASP A 53 -10.20 0.13 -10.50
C ASP A 53 -9.39 0.37 -9.20
N ALA A 54 -9.68 1.46 -8.48
CA ALA A 54 -8.97 1.82 -7.26
C ALA A 54 -9.58 1.26 -5.97
N CYS A 55 -10.91 1.09 -5.92
CA CYS A 55 -11.64 0.81 -4.67
C CYS A 55 -12.31 -0.55 -4.64
N ILE A 56 -12.59 -1.19 -5.78
CA ILE A 56 -13.33 -2.46 -5.84
C ILE A 56 -12.37 -3.62 -6.12
N HIS A 57 -12.55 -4.70 -5.38
CA HIS A 57 -11.82 -5.94 -5.62
C HIS A 57 -12.29 -6.58 -6.94
N PRO A 58 -11.40 -6.92 -7.89
CA PRO A 58 -11.80 -7.39 -9.22
C PRO A 58 -12.49 -8.76 -9.21
N VAL A 59 -12.15 -9.63 -8.25
CA VAL A 59 -12.76 -10.97 -8.08
C VAL A 59 -14.02 -10.94 -7.22
N LEU A 60 -13.93 -10.38 -6.00
CA LEU A 60 -15.03 -10.37 -5.03
C LEU A 60 -16.11 -9.34 -5.37
N HIS A 61 -15.81 -8.36 -6.23
CA HIS A 61 -16.68 -7.23 -6.56
C HIS A 61 -17.18 -6.44 -5.33
N GLN A 62 -16.38 -6.44 -4.26
CA GLN A 62 -16.63 -5.74 -3.02
C GLN A 62 -15.61 -4.61 -2.82
N PRO A 63 -15.96 -3.52 -2.12
CA PRO A 63 -15.03 -2.47 -1.77
C PRO A 63 -13.90 -3.02 -0.89
N ILE A 64 -12.69 -2.65 -1.27
CA ILE A 64 -11.50 -2.86 -0.45
C ILE A 64 -11.55 -1.81 0.68
N PRO A 65 -11.33 -2.20 1.95
CA PRO A 65 -11.29 -1.26 3.06
C PRO A 65 -10.32 -0.12 2.76
N SER A 66 -10.74 1.13 2.98
CA SER A 66 -9.99 2.31 2.51
C SER A 66 -8.52 2.32 2.97
N MET A 67 -8.26 1.94 4.22
CA MET A 67 -6.91 1.87 4.81
C MET A 67 -6.00 0.81 4.18
N PHE A 68 -6.55 -0.12 3.40
CA PHE A 68 -5.81 -1.22 2.76
C PHE A 68 -5.91 -1.18 1.24
N ARG A 69 -6.45 -0.10 0.65
CA ARG A 69 -6.36 0.14 -0.81
C ARG A 69 -4.91 0.43 -1.19
N TRP A 70 -4.53 0.16 -2.44
CA TRP A 70 -3.22 0.58 -2.96
C TRP A 70 -2.95 2.08 -2.78
N SER A 71 -3.99 2.91 -2.80
CA SER A 71 -3.92 4.36 -2.52
C SER A 71 -3.42 4.70 -1.11
N SER A 72 -3.56 3.79 -0.13
CA SER A 72 -3.08 3.98 1.25
C SER A 72 -1.58 3.74 1.40
N PHE A 73 -0.95 3.04 0.45
CA PHE A 73 0.45 2.66 0.55
C PHE A 73 1.36 3.88 0.58
N LEU A 74 1.14 4.84 -0.32
CA LEU A 74 1.95 6.06 -0.40
C LEU A 74 1.90 6.91 0.89
N PRO A 75 0.72 7.30 1.44
CA PRO A 75 0.67 8.09 2.66
C PRO A 75 1.19 7.35 3.89
N VAL A 76 0.89 6.04 4.04
CA VAL A 76 1.38 5.26 5.18
C VAL A 76 2.91 5.10 5.12
N THR A 77 3.46 4.85 3.94
CA THR A 77 4.91 4.77 3.74
C THR A 77 5.57 6.11 4.07
N ALA A 78 5.01 7.22 3.62
CA ALA A 78 5.56 8.55 3.89
C ALA A 78 5.58 8.88 5.38
N VAL A 79 4.48 8.64 6.09
CA VAL A 79 4.40 8.85 7.55
C VAL A 79 5.38 7.95 8.30
N THR A 80 5.49 6.68 7.89
CA THR A 80 6.39 5.73 8.56
C THR A 80 7.86 6.07 8.31
N ALA A 81 8.22 6.46 7.09
CA ALA A 81 9.56 6.90 6.74
C ALA A 81 9.96 8.18 7.52
N LEU A 82 9.04 9.14 7.65
CA LEU A 82 9.27 10.32 8.48
C LEU A 82 9.42 9.95 9.97
N GLY A 83 8.61 9.02 10.45
CA GLY A 83 8.73 8.47 11.80
C GLY A 83 10.09 7.82 12.03
N LEU A 84 10.59 7.05 11.07
CA LEU A 84 11.88 6.38 11.16
C LEU A 84 13.05 7.37 11.10
N ALA A 85 12.94 8.41 10.27
CA ALA A 85 13.93 9.49 10.23
C ALA A 85 13.99 10.31 11.53
N THR A 86 12.88 10.40 12.25
CA THR A 86 12.78 11.18 13.50
C THR A 86 12.97 10.35 14.76
N THR A 87 12.84 9.02 14.69
CA THR A 87 12.96 8.16 15.86
C THR A 87 14.42 7.98 16.27
N GLY A 88 14.75 8.47 17.47
CA GLY A 88 16.08 8.28 18.09
C GLY A 88 16.18 7.00 18.94
N SER A 89 15.15 6.15 18.93
CA SER A 89 15.03 5.01 19.84
C SER A 89 14.94 3.67 19.08
N PRO A 90 15.68 2.63 19.49
CA PRO A 90 15.58 1.30 18.88
C PRO A 90 14.16 0.71 18.98
N GLY A 91 13.47 0.95 20.09
CA GLY A 91 12.08 0.52 20.27
C GLY A 91 11.11 1.23 19.32
N GLY A 92 11.26 2.55 19.12
CA GLY A 92 10.47 3.29 18.15
C GLY A 92 10.73 2.84 16.71
N ALA A 93 11.99 2.60 16.34
CA ALA A 93 12.34 2.05 15.03
C ALA A 93 11.73 0.65 14.81
N PHE A 94 11.81 -0.23 15.81
CA PHE A 94 11.16 -1.53 15.79
C PHE A 94 9.65 -1.42 15.53
N LEU A 95 8.94 -0.58 16.30
CA LEU A 95 7.49 -0.43 16.17
C LEU A 95 7.09 0.11 14.80
N LEU A 96 7.83 1.07 14.26
CA LEU A 96 7.56 1.67 12.96
C LEU A 96 7.80 0.67 11.81
N HIS A 97 8.89 -0.10 11.85
CA HIS A 97 9.14 -1.17 10.88
C HIS A 97 8.08 -2.27 10.95
N TRP A 98 7.71 -2.69 12.16
CA TRP A 98 6.64 -3.68 12.35
C TRP A 98 5.29 -3.16 11.81
N PHE A 99 4.95 -1.91 12.10
CA PHE A 99 3.74 -1.26 11.60
C PHE A 99 3.70 -1.23 10.08
N TYR A 100 4.78 -0.77 9.43
CA TYR A 100 4.87 -0.73 7.97
C TYR A 100 4.74 -2.11 7.33
N GLN A 101 5.44 -3.13 7.85
CA GLN A 101 5.36 -4.49 7.31
C GLN A 101 3.97 -5.11 7.49
N SER A 102 3.31 -4.81 8.62
CA SER A 102 1.93 -5.25 8.89
C SER A 102 0.93 -4.60 7.94
N HIS A 103 1.06 -3.29 7.69
CA HIS A 103 0.26 -2.59 6.69
C HIS A 103 0.49 -3.14 5.27
N ALA A 104 1.76 -3.32 4.87
CA ALA A 104 2.11 -3.85 3.56
C ALA A 104 1.61 -5.29 3.34
N ALA A 105 1.56 -6.12 4.39
CA ALA A 105 0.96 -7.45 4.33
C ALA A 105 -0.56 -7.37 4.18
N ALA A 106 -1.23 -6.50 4.95
CA ALA A 106 -2.68 -6.29 4.85
C ALA A 106 -3.10 -5.76 3.48
N VAL A 107 -2.38 -4.79 2.91
CA VAL A 107 -2.63 -4.30 1.54
C VAL A 107 -2.50 -5.44 0.53
N ARG A 108 -1.46 -6.27 0.62
CA ARG A 108 -1.30 -7.42 -0.29
C ARG A 108 -2.44 -8.42 -0.18
N TYR A 109 -2.89 -8.73 1.03
CA TYR A 109 -4.03 -9.62 1.26
C TYR A 109 -5.33 -9.04 0.69
N CYS A 110 -5.65 -7.80 1.03
CA CYS A 110 -6.91 -7.15 0.62
C CYS A 110 -6.98 -6.84 -0.88
N ASN A 111 -5.85 -6.83 -1.60
CA ASN A 111 -5.80 -6.56 -3.04
C ASN A 111 -5.44 -7.83 -3.85
N TYR A 112 -5.47 -9.01 -3.23
CA TYR A 112 -5.13 -10.26 -3.89
C TYR A 112 -6.20 -10.65 -4.92
N ALA A 113 -5.91 -10.37 -6.18
CA ALA A 113 -6.85 -10.53 -7.28
C ALA A 113 -6.61 -11.77 -8.16
N ASP A 114 -5.62 -12.60 -7.84
CA ASP A 114 -5.27 -13.74 -8.68
C ASP A 114 -6.27 -14.87 -8.46
N THR A 115 -6.99 -15.24 -9.52
CA THR A 115 -7.95 -16.37 -9.53
C THR A 115 -7.32 -17.66 -10.01
N THR A 116 -6.12 -17.59 -10.60
CA THR A 116 -5.42 -18.76 -11.16
C THR A 116 -4.63 -19.53 -10.12
N ARG A 117 -4.34 -18.88 -8.98
CA ARG A 117 -3.62 -19.47 -7.85
C ARG A 117 -4.48 -19.33 -6.60
N PRO A 118 -4.66 -20.39 -5.81
CA PRO A 118 -5.29 -20.25 -4.51
C PRO A 118 -4.39 -19.42 -3.60
N LEU A 119 -5.01 -18.65 -2.70
CA LEU A 119 -4.29 -17.87 -1.71
C LEU A 119 -3.57 -18.80 -0.73
N ASP A 120 -2.25 -18.93 -0.89
CA ASP A 120 -1.39 -19.69 0.01
C ASP A 120 -1.11 -18.87 1.28
N ARG A 121 -1.94 -19.12 2.31
CA ARG A 121 -1.88 -18.41 3.59
C ARG A 121 -0.55 -18.63 4.30
N ASP A 122 0.01 -19.83 4.20
CA ASP A 122 1.27 -20.19 4.87
C ASP A 122 2.43 -19.43 4.23
N ARG A 123 2.48 -19.34 2.90
CA ARG A 123 3.48 -18.51 2.21
C ARG A 123 3.34 -17.04 2.54
N MET A 124 2.12 -16.53 2.63
CA MET A 124 1.91 -15.12 3.02
C MET A 124 2.39 -14.86 4.44
N LEU A 125 2.09 -15.76 5.38
CA LEU A 125 2.50 -15.65 6.76
C LEU A 125 4.03 -15.76 6.90
N GLN A 126 4.66 -16.71 6.20
CA GLN A 126 6.11 -16.86 6.15
C GLN A 126 6.77 -15.60 5.58
N ALA A 127 6.26 -15.08 4.47
CA ALA A 127 6.78 -13.86 3.85
C ALA A 127 6.65 -12.65 4.79
N TYR A 128 5.51 -12.50 5.48
CA TYR A 128 5.30 -11.45 6.47
C TYR A 128 6.25 -11.59 7.66
N ALA A 129 6.40 -12.80 8.22
CA ALA A 129 7.27 -13.04 9.36
C ALA A 129 8.74 -12.75 9.01
N ALA A 130 9.20 -13.25 7.85
CA ALA A 130 10.56 -13.02 7.37
C ALA A 130 10.81 -11.53 7.10
N SER A 131 9.91 -10.84 6.40
CA SER A 131 10.08 -9.41 6.09
C SER A 131 10.01 -8.54 7.34
N SER A 132 9.13 -8.86 8.29
CA SER A 132 8.99 -8.15 9.56
C SER A 132 10.22 -8.31 10.43
N ALA A 133 10.72 -9.55 10.58
CA ALA A 133 11.92 -9.81 11.35
C ALA A 133 13.14 -9.09 10.76
N ALA A 134 13.33 -9.15 9.43
CA ALA A 134 14.42 -8.46 8.76
C ALA A 134 14.34 -6.93 8.94
N ALA A 135 13.17 -6.32 8.68
CA ALA A 135 12.99 -4.87 8.80
C ALA A 135 13.20 -4.38 10.24
N CYS A 136 12.63 -5.08 11.22
CA CYS A 136 12.77 -4.73 12.63
C CYS A 136 14.22 -4.86 13.11
N ALA A 137 14.93 -5.91 12.69
CA ALA A 137 16.34 -6.10 13.02
C ALA A 137 17.22 -4.99 12.42
N ILE A 138 16.96 -4.60 11.16
CA ILE A 138 17.68 -3.52 10.49
C ILE A 138 17.44 -2.17 11.20
N GLY A 139 16.19 -1.82 11.48
CA GLY A 139 15.88 -0.54 12.11
C GLY A 139 16.43 -0.42 13.54
N ALA A 140 16.14 -1.41 14.39
CA ALA A 140 16.62 -1.40 15.77
C ALA A 140 18.15 -1.51 15.84
N GLY A 141 18.74 -2.38 15.02
CA GLY A 141 20.19 -2.55 14.91
C GLY A 141 20.90 -1.29 14.40
N GLY A 142 20.33 -0.61 13.41
CA GLY A 142 20.84 0.65 12.88
C GLY A 142 20.88 1.75 13.95
N VAL A 143 19.80 1.92 14.70
CA VAL A 143 19.76 2.91 15.80
C VAL A 143 20.73 2.55 16.91
N LEU A 144 20.86 1.27 17.26
CA LEU A 144 21.82 0.83 18.29
C LEU A 144 23.27 1.05 17.85
N LEU A 145 23.59 0.72 16.60
CA LEU A 145 24.91 0.91 16.02
C LEU A 145 25.32 2.40 16.02
N LEU A 146 24.41 3.30 15.63
CA LEU A 146 24.64 4.75 15.65
C LEU A 146 24.91 5.28 17.06
N ARG A 147 24.36 4.66 18.11
CA ARG A 147 24.64 5.01 19.51
C ARG A 147 26.04 4.60 19.95
N HIS A 148 26.51 3.44 19.51
CA HIS A 148 27.83 2.92 19.89
C HIS A 148 28.97 3.45 19.01
N VAL A 149 28.69 3.91 17.79
CA VAL A 149 29.70 4.44 16.86
C VAL A 149 29.28 5.83 16.35
N PRO A 150 29.50 6.90 17.13
CA PRO A 150 29.07 8.26 16.79
C PRO A 150 29.70 8.80 15.48
N ARG A 151 30.86 8.28 15.08
CA ARG A 151 31.52 8.59 13.80
C ARG A 151 30.69 8.19 12.59
N MET A 152 29.78 7.22 12.73
CA MET A 152 28.86 6.81 11.67
C MET A 152 27.67 7.76 11.52
N ARG A 153 27.47 8.77 12.38
CA ARG A 153 26.39 9.78 12.20
C ARG A 153 26.53 10.58 10.91
N VAL A 154 27.76 10.83 10.46
CA VAL A 154 28.03 11.53 9.19
C VAL A 154 27.65 10.66 7.98
N ALA A 155 27.79 9.34 8.10
CA ALA A 155 27.31 8.36 7.11
C ALA A 155 25.81 8.00 7.29
N GLY A 156 25.26 8.16 8.48
CA GLY A 156 23.87 7.88 8.83
C GLY A 156 22.87 8.85 8.17
N LEU A 157 23.32 10.01 7.71
CA LEU A 157 22.51 10.90 6.86
C LEU A 157 22.18 10.26 5.49
N VAL A 158 22.93 9.23 5.08
CA VAL A 158 22.81 8.55 3.77
C VAL A 158 22.09 7.19 3.89
N LEU A 159 22.02 6.62 5.10
CA LEU A 159 21.37 5.33 5.36
C LEU A 159 20.00 5.56 6.01
N PRO A 160 18.88 5.44 5.26
CA PRO A 160 17.56 5.54 5.86
C PRO A 160 17.40 4.41 6.88
N HIS A 161 17.14 4.80 8.13
CA HIS A 161 16.88 3.89 9.25
C HIS A 161 15.51 3.23 9.11
#